data_AF-A0A2V5QBD6-F1
#
_entry.id   AF-A0A2V5QBD6-F1
#
_cell.length_a   1.000
_cell.length_b   1.000
_cell.length_c   1.000
_cell.angle_alpha   90.00
_cell.angle_beta   90.00
_cell.angle_gamma   90.00
#
_symmetry.space_group_name_H-M   'P 1'
#
loop_
_entity.id
_entity.type
_entity.pdbx_description
1 polymer ?
#
loop_
_entity_poly.entity_id
_entity_poly.type
_entity_poly.pdbx_seq_one_letter_code
_entity_poly.pdbx_strand_id
1 'polypeptide(L)'
;MGRRLEQLEEFGIDVVLERRHGVRASVLRGILYGLSFVYDRLVQVRLYFYRKRLFRERALGCLVISIGNLTVGGTGKTPIVEKFARALQAGGRRIAILSRGYKSVPRKRNWFSWLRGDFDPPRVVSDGKSLLLDSLTAGDEPYMLAHNLKDVIVLVDKDRVKSGR
;
A
#
# COMPACT_ATOMS: atom_id res chain seq x y z
N MET A 1 -6.62 7.35 28.89
CA MET A 1 -5.95 8.12 27.81
C MET A 1 -6.62 7.95 26.43
N GLY A 2 -7.27 6.82 26.12
CA GLY A 2 -7.86 6.54 24.79
C GLY A 2 -9.03 7.45 24.35
N ARG A 3 -10.03 7.69 25.22
CA ARG A 3 -11.24 8.46 24.86
C ARG A 3 -11.00 9.88 24.33
N ARG A 4 -9.96 10.59 24.82
CA ARG A 4 -9.63 11.94 24.32
C ARG A 4 -8.97 11.91 22.95
N LEU A 5 -8.19 10.86 22.65
CA LEU A 5 -7.58 10.67 21.34
C LEU A 5 -8.64 10.28 20.31
N GLU A 6 -9.53 9.36 20.66
CA GLU A 6 -10.67 8.97 19.82
C GLU A 6 -11.56 10.18 19.47
N GLN A 7 -11.88 11.03 20.45
CA GLN A 7 -12.66 12.25 20.21
C GLN A 7 -11.96 13.26 19.29
N LEU A 8 -10.62 13.34 19.35
CA LEU A 8 -9.84 14.22 18.46
C LEU A 8 -9.74 13.64 17.05
N GLU A 9 -9.60 12.33 16.92
CA GLU A 9 -9.62 11.63 15.63
C GLU A 9 -10.98 11.80 14.93
N GLU A 10 -12.06 11.58 15.67
CA GLU A 10 -13.43 11.75 15.19
C GLU A 10 -13.70 13.22 14.78
N PHE A 11 -13.24 14.18 15.59
CA PHE A 11 -13.30 15.60 15.26
C PHE A 11 -12.53 15.93 13.97
N GLY A 12 -11.32 15.40 13.80
CA GLY A 12 -10.52 15.61 12.59
C GLY A 12 -11.18 15.02 11.34
N ILE A 13 -11.73 13.81 11.45
CA ILE A 13 -12.45 13.14 10.36
C ILE A 13 -13.69 13.96 9.96
N ASP A 14 -14.47 14.43 10.93
CA ASP A 14 -15.67 15.23 10.66
C ASP A 14 -15.36 16.57 9.99
N VAL A 15 -14.22 17.19 10.31
CA VAL A 15 -13.76 18.42 9.66
C VAL A 15 -13.33 18.14 8.21
N VAL A 16 -12.65 17.02 7.95
CA VAL A 16 -12.23 16.61 6.60
C VAL A 16 -13.41 16.18 5.74
N LEU A 17 -14.40 15.49 6.32
CA LEU A 17 -15.64 15.08 5.65
C LEU A 17 -16.68 16.20 5.53
N GLU A 18 -16.31 17.43 5.91
CA GLU A 18 -17.17 18.62 5.91
C GLU A 18 -18.48 18.50 6.70
N ARG A 19 -18.58 17.54 7.62
CA ARG A 19 -19.81 17.27 8.40
C ARG A 19 -20.03 18.26 9.54
N ARG A 20 -19.03 19.06 9.90
CA ARG A 20 -19.07 19.99 11.05
C ARG A 20 -18.76 21.42 10.62
N HIS A 21 -19.69 22.33 10.89
CA HIS A 21 -19.55 23.77 10.63
C HIS A 21 -19.27 24.52 11.93
N GLY A 22 -18.24 25.36 11.93
CA GLY A 22 -17.82 26.17 13.07
C GLY A 22 -16.47 26.85 12.85
N VAL A 23 -16.13 27.85 13.67
CA VAL A 23 -14.89 28.64 13.54
C VAL A 23 -13.64 27.75 13.65
N ARG A 24 -13.61 26.84 14.62
CA ARG A 24 -12.49 25.88 14.82
C ARG A 24 -12.30 24.93 13.64
N ALA A 25 -13.40 24.42 13.06
CA ALA A 25 -13.36 23.57 11.88
C ALA A 25 -12.87 24.33 10.62
N SER A 26 -13.22 25.62 10.52
CA SER A 26 -12.81 26.47 9.40
C SER A 26 -11.33 26.84 9.47
N VAL A 27 -10.81 27.16 10.65
CA VAL A 27 -9.36 27.38 10.87
C VAL A 27 -8.56 26.11 10.54
N LEU A 28 -9.00 24.94 11.03
CA LEU A 28 -8.33 23.68 10.72
C LEU A 28 -8.35 23.37 9.21
N ARG A 29 -9.48 23.59 8.52
CA ARG A 29 -9.56 23.47 7.06
C ARG A 29 -8.61 24.41 6.33
N GLY A 30 -8.50 25.68 6.77
CA GLY A 30 -7.55 26.63 6.19
C GLY A 30 -6.10 26.15 6.30
N ILE A 31 -5.72 25.60 7.47
CA ILE A 31 -4.38 25.01 7.68
C ILE A 31 -4.17 23.79 6.79
N LEU A 32 -5.13 22.86 6.75
CA LEU A 32 -5.05 21.66 5.91
C LEU A 32 -4.99 22.01 4.41
N TYR A 33 -5.70 23.06 3.99
CA TYR A 33 -5.64 23.58 2.63
C TYR A 33 -4.26 24.15 2.29
N GLY A 34 -3.67 24.94 3.19
CA GLY A 34 -2.30 25.43 3.04
C GLY A 34 -1.28 24.29 2.94
N LEU A 35 -1.41 23.26 3.79
CA LEU A 35 -0.58 22.07 3.73
C LEU A 35 -0.80 21.25 2.44
N SER A 36 -2.03 21.21 1.93
CA SER A 36 -2.36 20.56 0.67
C SER A 36 -1.61 21.19 -0.51
N PHE A 37 -1.50 22.51 -0.54
CA PHE A 37 -0.73 23.21 -1.59
C PHE A 37 0.76 22.81 -1.57
N VAL A 38 1.36 22.76 -0.38
CA VAL A 38 2.76 22.31 -0.22
C VAL A 38 2.91 20.86 -0.68
N TYR A 39 1.99 19.99 -0.28
CA TYR A 39 1.98 18.59 -0.71
C TYR A 39 1.86 18.44 -2.23
N ASP A 40 0.95 19.19 -2.87
CA ASP A 40 0.81 19.22 -4.33
C ASP A 40 2.14 19.58 -5.00
N ARG A 41 2.79 20.67 -4.59
CA ARG A 41 4.09 21.07 -5.15
C ARG A 41 5.15 19.98 -5.03
N LEU A 42 5.26 19.33 -3.87
CA LEU A 42 6.20 18.23 -3.66
C LEU A 42 5.91 17.03 -4.56
N VAL A 43 4.63 16.67 -4.74
CA VAL A 43 4.22 15.60 -5.65
C VAL A 43 4.52 15.96 -7.11
N GLN A 44 4.26 17.21 -7.53
CA GLN A 44 4.58 17.68 -8.89
C GLN A 44 6.08 17.60 -9.18
N VAL A 45 6.92 18.05 -8.24
CA VAL A 45 8.39 17.94 -8.36
C VAL A 45 8.82 16.48 -8.49
N ARG A 46 8.27 15.58 -7.65
CA ARG A 46 8.54 14.15 -7.77
C ARG A 46 8.14 13.62 -9.15
N LEU A 47 6.94 13.93 -9.63
CA LEU A 47 6.45 13.48 -10.95
C LEU A 47 7.33 14.02 -12.08
N TYR A 48 7.81 15.26 -11.98
CA TYR A 48 8.74 15.83 -12.96
C TYR A 48 10.03 15.01 -13.09
N PHE A 49 10.64 14.61 -11.97
CA PHE A 49 11.84 13.76 -11.99
C PHE A 49 11.59 12.37 -12.63
N TYR A 50 10.43 11.75 -12.40
CA TYR A 50 10.07 10.51 -13.08
C TYR A 50 9.83 10.72 -14.59
N ARG A 51 9.13 11.78 -14.99
CA ARG A 51 8.89 12.10 -16.42
C ARG A 51 10.18 12.38 -17.19
N LYS A 52 11.17 12.98 -16.52
CA LYS A 52 12.51 13.22 -17.10
C LYS A 52 13.40 11.97 -17.11
N ARG A 53 12.90 10.79 -16.70
CA ARG A 53 13.63 9.52 -16.63
C ARG A 53 14.93 9.60 -15.82
N LEU A 54 15.02 10.55 -14.89
CA LEU A 54 16.18 10.69 -13.99
C LEU A 54 16.22 9.53 -12.98
N PHE A 55 15.08 8.95 -12.66
CA PHE A 55 14.99 7.69 -11.93
C PHE A 55 15.00 6.51 -12.90
N ARG A 56 15.87 5.52 -12.65
CA ARG A 56 15.95 4.30 -13.45
C ARG A 56 14.68 3.47 -13.30
N GLU A 57 13.95 3.29 -14.39
CA GLU A 57 12.92 2.27 -14.51
C GLU A 57 13.60 0.89 -14.49
N ARG A 58 13.07 -0.03 -13.69
CA ARG A 58 13.54 -1.42 -13.68
C ARG A 58 12.45 -2.29 -14.29
N ALA A 59 12.75 -2.90 -15.42
CA ALA A 59 11.87 -3.88 -16.05
C ALA A 59 11.95 -5.21 -15.31
N LEU A 60 10.78 -5.82 -15.10
CA LEU A 60 10.67 -7.24 -14.78
C LEU A 60 10.53 -8.00 -16.11
N GLY A 61 11.07 -9.21 -16.23
CA GLY A 61 10.99 -10.03 -17.45
C GLY A 61 9.60 -10.60 -17.75
N CYS A 62 8.55 -10.01 -17.19
CA CYS A 62 7.16 -10.45 -17.27
C CYS A 62 6.22 -9.23 -17.41
N LEU A 63 4.97 -9.48 -17.80
CA LEU A 63 3.96 -8.43 -17.86
C LEU A 63 3.59 -7.95 -16.45
N VAL A 64 3.80 -6.65 -16.20
CA VAL A 64 3.46 -6.02 -14.91
C VAL A 64 2.23 -5.15 -15.07
N ILE A 65 1.17 -5.47 -14.32
CA ILE A 65 -0.07 -4.68 -14.27
C ILE A 65 -0.11 -3.96 -12.92
N SER A 66 -0.13 -2.62 -12.93
CA SER A 66 -0.24 -1.82 -11.72
C SER A 66 -1.70 -1.44 -11.47
N ILE A 67 -2.25 -1.86 -10.33
CA ILE A 67 -3.59 -1.48 -9.88
C ILE A 67 -3.43 -0.53 -8.68
N GLY A 68 -3.90 0.71 -8.84
CA GLY A 68 -3.77 1.77 -7.85
C GLY A 68 -4.99 2.70 -7.84
N ASN A 69 -4.99 3.66 -6.93
CA ASN A 69 -6.03 4.68 -6.85
C ASN A 69 -5.42 6.03 -6.44
N LEU A 70 -6.09 7.11 -6.84
CA LEU A 70 -5.68 8.49 -6.55
C LEU A 70 -6.12 8.96 -5.16
N THR A 71 -7.21 8.41 -4.64
CA THR A 71 -7.75 8.77 -3.32
C THR A 71 -7.39 7.75 -2.23
N VAL A 72 -7.24 8.23 -1.00
CA VAL A 72 -7.10 7.39 0.19
C VAL A 72 -8.48 6.88 0.63
N GLY A 73 -8.54 5.67 1.19
CA GLY A 73 -9.78 5.02 1.63
C GLY A 73 -10.15 3.74 0.88
N GLY A 74 -11.28 3.14 1.28
CA GLY A 74 -11.85 1.90 0.73
C GLY A 74 -12.34 2.09 -0.71
N THR A 75 -11.40 2.07 -1.64
CA THR A 75 -11.57 2.54 -3.03
C THR A 75 -11.77 1.40 -4.01
N GLY A 76 -12.24 0.25 -3.52
CA GLY A 76 -12.54 -0.92 -4.35
C GLY A 76 -11.32 -1.56 -5.04
N LYS A 77 -10.08 -1.14 -4.70
CA LYS A 77 -8.86 -1.72 -5.29
C LYS A 77 -8.81 -3.23 -5.11
N THR A 78 -9.06 -3.73 -3.91
CA THR A 78 -8.93 -5.14 -3.58
C THR A 78 -9.92 -6.03 -4.35
N PRO A 79 -11.23 -5.70 -4.43
CA PRO A 79 -12.15 -6.40 -5.33
C PRO A 79 -11.73 -6.40 -6.80
N ILE A 80 -11.17 -5.28 -7.29
CA ILE A 80 -10.68 -5.19 -8.68
C ILE A 80 -9.48 -6.11 -8.89
N VAL A 81 -8.51 -6.12 -7.96
CA VAL A 81 -7.36 -7.02 -8.00
C VAL A 81 -7.84 -8.47 -8.03
N GLU A 82 -8.79 -8.84 -7.17
CA GLU A 82 -9.34 -10.19 -7.13
C GLU A 82 -10.01 -10.59 -8.44
N LYS A 83 -10.85 -9.72 -9.01
CA LYS A 83 -11.54 -9.98 -10.28
C LYS A 83 -10.56 -10.14 -11.44
N PHE A 84 -9.54 -9.28 -11.51
CA PHE A 84 -8.48 -9.39 -12.52
C PHE A 84 -7.68 -10.69 -12.37
N ALA A 85 -7.31 -11.05 -11.14
CA ALA A 85 -6.57 -12.27 -10.86
C ALA A 85 -7.36 -13.51 -11.32
N ARG A 86 -8.66 -13.59 -10.97
CA ARG A 86 -9.54 -14.69 -11.41
C ARG A 86 -9.68 -14.76 -12.92
N ALA A 87 -9.85 -13.61 -13.60
CA ALA A 87 -10.00 -13.59 -15.05
C ALA A 87 -8.73 -14.07 -15.78
N LEU A 88 -7.56 -13.61 -15.33
CA LEU A 88 -6.26 -14.04 -15.89
C LEU A 88 -5.98 -15.51 -15.60
N GLN A 89 -6.37 -16.00 -14.43
CA GLN A 89 -6.22 -17.39 -14.03
C GLN A 89 -7.12 -18.31 -14.86
N ALA A 90 -8.37 -17.92 -15.09
CA ALA A 90 -9.29 -18.63 -15.99
C ALA A 90 -8.74 -18.70 -17.43
N GLY A 91 -7.96 -17.70 -17.84
CA GLY A 91 -7.20 -17.71 -19.10
C GLY A 91 -5.91 -18.54 -19.07
N GLY A 92 -5.66 -19.33 -18.02
CA GLY A 92 -4.49 -20.21 -17.89
C GLY A 92 -3.17 -19.50 -17.60
N ARG A 93 -3.20 -18.23 -17.15
CA ARG A 93 -1.98 -17.48 -16.81
C ARG A 93 -1.55 -17.78 -15.38
N ARG A 94 -0.23 -17.91 -15.16
CA ARG A 94 0.39 -17.91 -13.83
C ARG A 94 0.53 -16.46 -13.35
N ILE A 95 0.04 -16.17 -12.14
CA ILE A 95 -0.08 -14.80 -11.62
C ILE A 95 0.63 -14.72 -10.28
N ALA A 96 1.33 -13.60 -10.08
CA ALA A 96 1.84 -13.19 -8.78
C ALA A 96 1.32 -11.79 -8.44
N ILE A 97 0.82 -11.62 -7.22
CA ILE A 97 0.36 -10.34 -6.68
C ILE A 97 1.44 -9.79 -5.76
N LEU A 98 1.92 -8.58 -6.08
CA LEU A 98 2.88 -7.86 -5.26
C LEU A 98 2.17 -6.77 -4.45
N SER A 99 2.07 -6.95 -3.14
CA SER A 99 1.53 -5.95 -2.23
C SER A 99 2.61 -5.31 -1.35
N ARG A 100 2.31 -4.14 -0.78
CA ARG A 100 3.22 -3.44 0.13
C ARG A 100 3.24 -4.05 1.54
N GLY A 101 2.17 -4.74 1.93
CA GLY A 101 1.94 -5.13 3.34
C GLY A 101 1.60 -3.92 4.21
N TYR A 102 0.55 -3.17 3.86
CA TYR A 102 0.09 -2.07 4.72
C TYR A 102 -0.32 -2.63 6.08
N LYS A 103 0.05 -1.94 7.18
CA LYS A 103 -0.12 -2.39 8.57
C LYS A 103 0.53 -3.73 8.96
N SER A 104 1.33 -4.36 8.10
CA SER A 104 2.09 -5.57 8.49
C SER A 104 3.07 -5.24 9.62
N VAL A 105 3.19 -6.11 10.62
CA VAL A 105 4.20 -5.96 11.67
C VAL A 105 5.59 -6.07 11.02
N PRO A 106 6.42 -5.00 11.06
CA PRO A 106 7.78 -5.08 10.53
C PRO A 106 8.58 -6.10 11.33
N ARG A 107 9.45 -6.85 10.65
CA ARG A 107 10.43 -7.70 11.31
C ARG A 107 11.26 -6.82 12.25
N LYS A 108 11.31 -7.16 13.55
CA LYS A 108 12.12 -6.40 14.53
C LYS A 108 13.57 -6.39 14.04
N ARG A 109 14.06 -5.21 13.71
CA ARG A 109 15.42 -5.02 13.19
C ARG A 109 16.24 -4.31 14.25
N ASN A 110 17.33 -4.96 14.69
CA ASN A 110 18.32 -4.29 15.53
C ASN A 110 19.14 -3.35 14.64
N TRP A 111 19.44 -2.13 15.10
CA TRP A 111 20.19 -1.12 14.33
C TRP A 111 21.53 -1.65 13.78
N PHE A 112 22.16 -2.61 14.48
CA PHE A 112 23.37 -3.30 14.04
C PHE A 112 23.21 -4.11 12.72
N SER A 113 22.02 -4.61 12.40
CA SER A 113 21.78 -5.36 11.15
C SER A 113 21.71 -4.45 9.91
N TRP A 114 21.53 -3.13 10.08
CA TRP A 114 21.62 -2.18 8.96
C TRP A 114 23.09 -1.97 8.55
N LEU A 115 24.01 -1.99 9.52
CA LEU A 115 25.47 -1.93 9.30
C LEU A 115 26.03 -3.19 8.62
N ARG A 116 25.41 -4.36 8.82
CA ARG A 116 25.86 -5.62 8.21
C ARG A 116 25.40 -5.83 6.76
N GLY A 117 24.62 -4.89 6.21
CA GLY A 117 24.11 -5.03 4.84
C GLY A 117 23.08 -6.16 4.66
N ASP A 118 22.46 -6.64 5.75
CA ASP A 118 21.52 -7.76 5.68
C ASP A 118 20.36 -7.45 4.73
N PHE A 119 20.27 -8.25 3.66
CA PHE A 119 19.25 -8.14 2.64
C PHE A 119 17.98 -8.84 3.15
N ASP A 120 16.92 -8.09 3.44
CA ASP A 120 15.68 -8.67 3.95
C ASP A 120 14.90 -9.32 2.80
N PRO A 121 14.75 -10.64 2.70
CA PRO A 121 14.09 -11.26 1.56
C PRO A 121 12.61 -10.83 1.48
N PRO A 122 12.03 -10.75 0.27
CA PRO A 122 10.60 -10.46 0.11
C PRO A 122 9.78 -11.53 0.84
N ARG A 123 8.69 -11.11 1.49
CA ARG A 123 7.84 -12.03 2.26
C ARG A 123 6.83 -12.71 1.35
N VAL A 124 6.80 -14.04 1.38
CA VAL A 124 5.82 -14.84 0.64
C VAL A 124 4.64 -15.12 1.55
N VAL A 125 3.46 -14.60 1.20
CA VAL A 125 2.23 -14.83 1.94
C VAL A 125 1.54 -16.11 1.46
N SER A 126 1.56 -16.35 0.15
CA SER A 126 1.06 -17.58 -0.47
C SER A 126 1.96 -17.98 -1.62
N ASP A 127 2.24 -19.28 -1.71
CA ASP A 127 2.92 -19.92 -2.85
C ASP A 127 1.94 -20.40 -3.94
N GLY A 128 0.66 -20.06 -3.79
CA GLY A 128 -0.44 -20.52 -4.63
C GLY A 128 -1.12 -21.79 -4.11
N LYS A 129 -0.48 -22.59 -3.26
CA LYS A 129 -1.06 -23.83 -2.72
C LYS A 129 -1.43 -23.69 -1.25
N SER A 130 -0.64 -22.94 -0.50
CA SER A 130 -0.73 -22.81 0.95
C SER A 130 -0.49 -21.37 1.41
N LEU A 131 -1.12 -21.02 2.52
CA LEU A 131 -0.86 -19.76 3.22
C LEU A 131 0.37 -19.93 4.11
N LEU A 132 1.42 -19.18 3.81
CA LEU A 132 2.71 -19.24 4.50
C LEU A 132 2.83 -18.22 5.64
N LEU A 133 2.03 -17.16 5.60
CA LEU A 133 2.02 -16.08 6.60
C LEU A 133 0.61 -15.81 7.12
N ASP A 134 0.54 -15.40 8.38
CA ASP A 134 -0.68 -14.97 9.05
C ASP A 134 -1.02 -13.51 8.76
N SER A 135 -2.25 -13.11 9.06
CA SER A 135 -2.76 -11.75 8.80
C SER A 135 -1.94 -10.65 9.48
N LEU A 136 -1.38 -10.89 10.67
CA LEU A 136 -0.60 -9.87 11.39
C LEU A 136 0.75 -9.61 10.71
N THR A 137 1.39 -10.64 10.18
CA THR A 137 2.70 -10.53 9.52
C THR A 137 2.60 -10.20 8.03
N ALA A 138 1.57 -10.69 7.34
CA ALA A 138 1.31 -10.37 5.93
C ALA A 138 0.68 -8.98 5.75
N GLY A 139 -0.13 -8.55 6.71
CA GLY A 139 -1.12 -7.49 6.54
C GLY A 139 -2.48 -8.09 6.16
N ASP A 140 -3.53 -7.36 6.48
CA ASP A 140 -4.93 -7.73 6.26
C ASP A 140 -5.27 -7.95 4.78
N GLU A 141 -4.94 -6.98 3.92
CA GLU A 141 -5.25 -7.03 2.49
C GLU A 141 -4.49 -8.14 1.74
N PRO A 142 -3.16 -8.32 1.90
CA PRO A 142 -2.46 -9.43 1.25
C PRO A 142 -2.92 -10.80 1.73
N TYR A 143 -3.21 -10.94 3.03
CA TYR A 143 -3.71 -12.19 3.60
C TYR A 143 -5.08 -12.54 3.03
N MET A 144 -6.00 -11.57 2.95
CA MET A 144 -7.32 -11.78 2.37
C MET A 144 -7.23 -12.18 0.89
N LEU A 145 -6.39 -11.50 0.09
CA LEU A 145 -6.18 -11.86 -1.31
C LEU A 145 -5.62 -13.28 -1.45
N ALA A 146 -4.63 -13.63 -0.62
CA ALA A 146 -4.01 -14.95 -0.61
C ALA A 146 -5.01 -16.05 -0.20
N HIS A 147 -5.93 -15.74 0.72
CA HIS A 147 -6.96 -16.68 1.16
C HIS A 147 -8.05 -16.90 0.08
N ASN A 148 -8.47 -15.83 -0.60
CA ASN A 148 -9.53 -15.88 -1.61
C ASN A 148 -9.07 -16.45 -2.95
N LEU A 149 -7.80 -16.26 -3.31
CA LEU A 149 -7.21 -16.63 -4.60
C LEU A 149 -6.30 -17.86 -4.45
N LYS A 150 -6.89 -19.05 -4.62
CA LYS A 150 -6.13 -20.29 -4.77
C LYS A 150 -5.33 -20.27 -6.07
N ASP A 151 -4.17 -20.91 -6.10
CA ASP A 151 -3.23 -20.96 -7.23
C ASP A 151 -2.67 -19.60 -7.69
N VAL A 152 -2.71 -18.58 -6.81
CA VAL A 152 -2.09 -17.27 -7.02
C VAL A 152 -1.02 -17.03 -5.96
N ILE A 153 0.18 -16.66 -6.41
CA ILE A 153 1.30 -16.32 -5.52
C ILE A 153 1.07 -14.91 -4.99
N VAL A 154 1.19 -14.71 -3.68
CA VAL A 154 1.06 -13.38 -3.06
C VAL A 154 2.33 -13.05 -2.29
N LEU A 155 2.94 -11.92 -2.63
CA LEU A 155 4.22 -11.45 -2.09
C LEU A 155 4.03 -10.07 -1.46
N VAL A 156 4.76 -9.82 -0.37
CA VAL A 156 4.73 -8.58 0.40
C VAL A 156 6.14 -8.00 0.52
N ASP A 157 6.36 -6.82 -0.08
CA ASP A 157 7.59 -6.05 0.07
C ASP A 157 7.33 -4.54 -0.18
N LYS A 158 8.12 -3.67 0.46
CA LYS A 158 8.09 -2.22 0.17
C LYS A 158 8.62 -1.92 -1.24
N ASP A 159 9.63 -2.68 -1.68
CA ASP A 159 10.20 -2.62 -3.03
C ASP A 159 9.61 -3.73 -3.90
N ARG A 160 8.78 -3.32 -4.87
CA ARG A 160 8.07 -4.25 -5.77
C ARG A 160 8.99 -4.83 -6.83
N VAL A 161 10.08 -4.15 -7.17
CA VAL A 161 11.03 -4.68 -8.13
C VAL A 161 11.84 -5.81 -7.48
N LYS A 162 12.17 -5.64 -6.20
CA LYS A 162 12.84 -6.68 -5.43
C LYS A 162 11.99 -7.94 -5.28
N SER A 163 10.70 -7.80 -4.97
CA SER A 163 9.81 -8.96 -4.82
C SER A 163 9.45 -9.64 -6.14
N GLY A 164 9.52 -8.94 -7.26
CA GLY A 164 9.24 -9.52 -8.59
C GLY A 164 10.42 -10.19 -9.28
N ARG A 165 11.64 -10.13 -8.71
CA ARG A 165 12.84 -10.82 -9.22
C ARG A 165 12.93 -12.23 -8.67
#